data_AF-A0A2T7P569-F1
#
_entry.id   AF-A0A2T7P569-F1
#
_cell.length_a   1.000
_cell.length_b   1.000
_cell.length_c   1.000
_cell.angle_alpha   90.00
_cell.angle_beta   90.00
_cell.angle_gamma   90.00
#
_symmetry.space_group_name_H-M   'P 1'
#
loop_
_entity.id
_entity.type
_entity.pdbx_description
1 polymer ?
#
loop_
_entity_poly.entity_id
_entity_poly.type
_entity_poly.pdbx_seq_one_letter_code
_entity_poly.pdbx_strand_id
1 'polypeptide(L)'
;MTSVTVFTSILAVALLPLAESYSSFQDSIPNGRNVRNPCNQMPWPGVGHRAIQGGGRKNRFGVDFAAAGNMWTPELCRKDSDNDGVSNGEELGDVFCRWSISNPINLASPKGHPGMGS
;
A
#
# COMPACT_ATOMS: atom_id res chain seq x y z
N MET A 1 -35.81 -46.25 15.71
CA MET A 1 -34.71 -45.98 14.77
C MET A 1 -34.97 -44.62 14.14
N THR A 2 -34.44 -43.54 14.71
CA THR A 2 -34.53 -42.18 14.15
C THR A 2 -33.12 -41.69 13.90
N SER A 3 -32.86 -41.32 12.65
CA SER A 3 -31.56 -41.10 12.04
C SER A 3 -30.83 -39.90 12.64
N VAL A 4 -29.65 -40.11 13.23
CA VAL A 4 -28.75 -39.05 13.72
C VAL A 4 -27.85 -38.54 12.59
N THR A 5 -28.44 -38.17 11.44
CA THR A 5 -27.67 -37.78 10.24
C THR A 5 -28.15 -36.48 9.58
N VAL A 6 -28.70 -35.52 10.35
CA VAL A 6 -29.13 -34.22 9.78
C VAL A 6 -28.59 -33.00 10.53
N PHE A 7 -27.90 -33.16 11.67
CA PHE A 7 -27.36 -32.02 12.41
C PHE A 7 -25.88 -31.69 12.14
N THR A 8 -25.14 -32.59 11.49
CA THR A 8 -23.70 -32.41 11.27
C THR A 8 -23.34 -31.55 10.05
N SER A 9 -24.30 -31.22 9.18
CA SER A 9 -24.02 -30.50 7.93
C SER A 9 -24.22 -28.98 8.00
N ILE A 10 -24.87 -28.44 9.03
CA ILE A 10 -25.17 -26.99 9.11
C ILE A 10 -24.03 -26.20 9.78
N LEU A 11 -23.21 -26.84 10.64
CA LEU A 11 -22.18 -26.15 11.42
C LEU A 11 -20.87 -25.87 10.65
N ALA A 12 -20.65 -26.54 9.51
CA ALA A 12 -19.40 -26.42 8.75
C ALA A 12 -19.32 -25.17 7.84
N VAL A 13 -20.42 -24.47 7.60
CA VAL A 13 -20.47 -23.32 6.68
C VAL A 13 -20.16 -21.99 7.37
N ALA A 14 -20.17 -21.93 8.71
CA ALA A 14 -20.03 -20.68 9.48
C ALA A 14 -18.57 -20.27 9.80
N LEU A 15 -17.57 -21.00 9.32
CA LEU A 15 -16.14 -20.76 9.59
C LEU A 15 -15.37 -20.24 8.37
N LEU A 16 -16.04 -19.64 7.38
CA LEU A 16 -15.33 -18.82 6.40
C LEU A 16 -14.96 -17.51 7.11
N PRO A 17 -13.68 -17.24 7.42
CA PRO A 17 -13.31 -15.89 7.78
C PRO A 17 -13.74 -15.00 6.61
N LEU A 18 -14.51 -13.96 6.91
CA LEU A 18 -14.57 -12.78 6.05
C LEU A 18 -13.15 -12.24 6.03
N ALA A 19 -12.32 -12.80 5.15
CA ALA A 19 -11.06 -12.22 4.76
C ALA A 19 -11.43 -10.98 3.95
N GLU A 20 -11.78 -9.91 4.67
CA GLU A 20 -11.69 -8.55 4.17
C GLU A 20 -10.23 -8.40 3.75
N SER A 21 -9.98 -8.65 2.45
CA SER A 21 -8.68 -8.42 1.85
C SER A 21 -8.42 -6.95 2.08
N TYR A 22 -7.53 -6.70 3.04
CA TYR A 22 -7.11 -5.38 3.47
C TYR A 22 -7.08 -4.46 2.25
N SER A 23 -7.89 -3.40 2.25
CA SER A 23 -7.86 -2.35 1.22
C SER A 23 -6.39 -2.14 0.87
N SER A 24 -6.00 -2.50 -0.36
CA SER A 24 -4.58 -2.59 -0.65
C SER A 24 -4.06 -1.17 -0.56
N PHE A 25 -3.25 -0.85 0.46
CA PHE A 25 -2.74 0.51 0.64
C PHE A 25 -1.95 1.01 -0.59
N GLN A 26 -1.58 0.10 -1.50
CA GLN A 26 -1.14 0.39 -2.85
C GLN A 26 -2.11 1.28 -3.65
N ASP A 27 -3.42 1.12 -3.45
CA ASP A 27 -4.47 1.96 -4.04
C ASP A 27 -4.70 3.26 -3.29
N SER A 28 -4.12 3.39 -2.09
CA SER A 28 -4.25 4.58 -1.25
C SER A 28 -3.16 5.61 -1.50
N ILE A 29 -2.25 5.34 -2.44
CA ILE A 29 -1.15 6.21 -2.85
C ILE A 29 -1.07 6.27 -4.38
N PRO A 30 -0.58 7.37 -4.98
CA PRO A 30 -0.41 7.45 -6.42
C PRO A 30 0.60 6.40 -6.91
N ASN A 31 0.30 5.75 -8.03
CA ASN A 31 1.17 4.76 -8.66
C ASN A 31 1.65 3.61 -7.76
N GLY A 32 0.98 3.31 -6.63
CA GLY A 32 1.48 2.33 -5.66
C GLY A 32 1.68 0.90 -6.18
N ARG A 33 0.98 0.52 -7.26
CA ARG A 33 1.17 -0.76 -7.96
C ARG A 33 2.35 -0.78 -8.95
N ASN A 34 2.87 0.39 -9.30
CA ASN A 34 3.87 0.59 -10.36
C ASN A 34 5.26 0.93 -9.81
N VAL A 35 5.41 0.98 -8.47
CA VAL A 35 6.70 1.23 -7.83
C VAL A 35 7.63 0.03 -8.04
N ARG A 36 8.89 0.33 -8.37
CA ARG A 36 9.93 -0.66 -8.66
C ARG A 36 11.09 -0.50 -7.70
N ASN A 37 11.81 -1.58 -7.47
CA ASN A 37 13.05 -1.59 -6.74
C ASN A 37 14.13 -0.78 -7.51
N PRO A 38 14.74 0.25 -6.91
CA PRO A 38 15.75 1.07 -7.58
C PRO A 38 16.95 0.26 -8.11
N CYS A 39 17.37 -0.78 -7.37
CA CYS A 39 18.57 -1.54 -7.68
C CYS A 39 18.37 -2.58 -8.81
N ASN A 40 17.22 -3.24 -8.87
CA ASN A 40 16.99 -4.37 -9.79
C ASN A 40 15.72 -4.28 -10.63
N GLN A 41 14.96 -3.18 -10.51
CA GLN A 41 13.77 -2.87 -11.30
C GLN A 41 12.59 -3.85 -11.15
N MET A 42 12.66 -4.78 -10.19
CA MET A 42 11.56 -5.68 -9.85
C MET A 42 10.42 -4.90 -9.19
N PRO A 43 9.15 -5.30 -9.39
CA PRO A 43 8.01 -4.65 -8.73
C PRO A 43 8.13 -4.67 -7.21
N TRP A 44 7.75 -3.57 -6.55
CA TRP A 44 7.71 -3.45 -5.09
C TRP A 44 6.30 -3.11 -4.60
N PRO A 45 5.37 -4.07 -4.60
CA PRO A 45 3.99 -3.85 -4.17
C PRO A 45 3.88 -3.43 -2.69
N GLY A 46 4.83 -3.83 -1.84
CA GLY A 46 4.92 -3.43 -0.44
C GLY A 46 5.59 -2.08 -0.20
N VAL A 47 5.16 -1.00 -0.87
CA VAL A 47 5.85 0.31 -0.88
C VAL A 47 6.17 0.84 0.53
N GLY A 48 5.27 0.64 1.51
CA GLY A 48 5.47 1.06 2.90
C GLY A 48 6.32 0.11 3.76
N HIS A 49 6.92 -0.93 3.19
CA HIS A 49 7.60 -2.00 3.92
C HIS A 49 9.00 -2.27 3.38
N ARG A 50 9.87 -2.80 4.25
CA ARG A 50 11.21 -3.27 3.84
C ARG A 50 11.16 -4.55 3.03
N ALA A 51 10.15 -5.38 3.23
CA ALA A 51 9.91 -6.56 2.41
C ALA A 51 9.18 -6.16 1.13
N ILE A 52 9.69 -6.60 -0.02
CA ILE A 52 9.16 -6.27 -1.36
C ILE A 52 7.65 -6.59 -1.46
N GLN A 53 7.23 -7.72 -0.89
CA GLN A 53 5.83 -8.16 -0.92
C GLN A 53 4.94 -7.50 0.13
N GLY A 54 5.47 -6.59 0.94
CA GLY A 54 4.76 -5.98 2.06
C GLY A 54 4.89 -6.80 3.34
N GLY A 55 4.14 -6.38 4.36
CA GLY A 55 4.16 -7.02 5.68
C GLY A 55 5.45 -6.78 6.47
N GLY A 56 5.46 -7.24 7.72
CA GLY A 56 6.59 -7.06 8.62
C GLY A 56 6.96 -5.59 8.86
N ARG A 57 8.25 -5.30 9.00
CA ARG A 57 8.76 -3.98 9.38
C ARG A 57 8.51 -2.94 8.29
N LYS A 58 7.85 -1.84 8.68
CA LYS A 58 7.66 -0.65 7.84
C LYS A 58 9.01 0.02 7.52
N ASN A 59 9.13 0.58 6.32
CA ASN A 59 10.20 1.54 6.00
C ASN A 59 9.78 2.95 6.47
N ARG A 60 10.59 3.98 6.17
CA ARG A 60 10.30 5.33 6.64
C ARG A 60 9.01 5.89 6.06
N PHE A 61 8.80 5.72 4.75
CA PHE A 61 7.53 6.03 4.10
C PHE A 61 6.33 5.39 4.79
N GLY A 62 6.37 4.08 5.05
CA GLY A 62 5.25 3.38 5.69
C GLY A 62 4.97 3.84 7.13
N VAL A 63 5.99 4.32 7.85
CA VAL A 63 5.81 4.96 9.16
C VAL A 63 5.09 6.30 9.01
N ASP A 64 5.52 7.13 8.05
CA ASP A 64 4.92 8.44 7.79
C ASP A 64 3.50 8.33 7.23
N PHE A 65 3.26 7.39 6.32
CA PHE A 65 1.94 7.07 5.80
C PHE A 65 1.00 6.64 6.92
N ALA A 66 1.48 5.82 7.85
CA ALA A 66 0.70 5.44 9.02
C ALA A 66 0.44 6.62 9.98
N ALA A 67 1.40 7.52 10.15
CA ALA A 67 1.23 8.76 10.91
C ALA A 67 0.22 9.72 10.25
N ALA A 68 0.11 9.68 8.92
CA ALA A 68 -0.90 10.39 8.13
C ALA A 68 -2.28 9.69 8.11
N GLY A 69 -2.51 8.70 8.99
CA GLY A 69 -3.77 7.96 9.04
C GLY A 69 -3.97 6.97 7.89
N ASN A 70 -2.89 6.54 7.24
CA ASN A 70 -2.91 5.72 6.02
C ASN A 70 -3.62 6.41 4.85
N MET A 71 -3.45 7.73 4.73
CA MET A 71 -4.00 8.54 3.64
C MET A 71 -2.87 9.26 2.89
N TRP A 72 -3.05 9.39 1.57
CA TRP A 72 -2.23 10.29 0.77
C TRP A 72 -2.63 11.74 1.01
N THR A 73 -2.00 12.38 1.99
CA THR A 73 -2.24 13.79 2.30
C THR A 73 -1.22 14.69 1.58
N PRO A 74 -1.54 15.98 1.37
CA PRO A 74 -0.57 16.93 0.83
C PRO A 74 0.72 17.03 1.68
N GLU A 75 0.64 16.85 2.99
CA GLU A 75 1.79 16.83 3.89
C GLU A 75 2.68 15.62 3.66
N LEU A 76 2.08 14.42 3.52
CA LEU A 76 2.83 13.21 3.18
C LEU A 76 3.45 13.33 1.79
N CYS A 77 2.71 13.83 0.81
CA CYS A 77 3.18 14.00 -0.55
C CYS A 77 4.43 14.91 -0.63
N ARG A 78 4.44 16.02 0.11
CA ARG A 78 5.60 16.96 0.13
C ARG A 78 6.75 16.49 1.01
N LYS A 79 6.57 15.42 1.79
CA LYS A 79 7.60 14.92 2.68
C LYS A 79 8.65 14.15 1.88
N ASP A 80 9.91 14.33 2.26
CA ASP A 80 11.03 13.44 1.92
C ASP A 80 11.15 12.45 3.08
N SER A 81 10.59 11.25 2.91
CA SER A 81 10.43 10.28 4.01
C SER A 81 11.70 9.52 4.31
N ASP A 82 12.50 9.19 3.30
CA ASP A 82 13.76 8.43 3.43
C ASP A 82 15.02 9.30 3.40
N ASN A 83 14.87 10.62 3.31
CA ASN A 83 15.92 11.63 3.41
C ASN A 83 16.92 11.59 2.24
N ASP A 84 16.45 11.27 1.04
CA ASP A 84 17.26 11.25 -0.19
C ASP A 84 17.24 12.59 -0.97
N GLY A 85 16.46 13.57 -0.50
CA GLY A 85 16.32 14.89 -1.10
C GLY A 85 15.22 15.00 -2.14
N VAL A 86 14.46 13.94 -2.40
CA VAL A 86 13.30 13.92 -3.30
C VAL A 86 12.02 13.76 -2.48
N SER A 87 10.96 14.48 -2.84
CA SER A 87 9.68 14.32 -2.15
C SER A 87 8.96 13.04 -2.58
N ASN A 88 8.17 12.46 -1.68
CA ASN A 88 7.33 11.29 -1.94
C ASN A 88 6.46 11.49 -3.20
N GLY A 89 5.93 12.70 -3.38
CA GLY A 89 5.13 13.08 -4.55
C GLY A 89 5.92 13.07 -5.85
N GLU A 90 7.15 13.58 -5.85
CA GLU A 90 8.02 13.54 -7.03
C GLU A 90 8.36 12.10 -7.44
N GLU A 91 8.64 11.24 -6.46
CA GLU A 91 8.97 9.84 -6.71
C GLU A 91 7.77 9.03 -7.19
N LEU A 92 6.59 9.24 -6.62
CA LEU A 92 5.36 8.55 -7.00
C LEU A 92 4.64 9.20 -8.18
N GLY A 93 5.17 10.31 -8.72
CA GLY A 93 4.65 10.99 -9.91
C GLY A 93 3.57 12.05 -9.65
N ASP A 94 3.17 12.28 -8.40
CA ASP A 94 2.28 13.35 -7.95
C ASP A 94 3.05 14.61 -7.50
N VAL A 95 3.85 15.18 -8.40
CA VAL A 95 4.73 16.34 -8.12
C VAL A 95 3.98 17.55 -7.52
N PHE A 96 2.68 17.68 -7.83
CA PHE A 96 1.86 18.81 -7.37
C PHE A 96 0.95 18.47 -6.19
N CYS A 97 1.01 17.25 -5.65
CA CYS A 97 0.18 16.79 -4.53
C CYS A 97 -1.33 16.98 -4.78
N ARG A 98 -1.79 16.60 -5.96
CA ARG A 98 -3.18 16.79 -6.43
C ARG A 98 -3.96 15.47 -6.51
N TRP A 99 -3.27 14.35 -6.45
CA TRP A 99 -3.92 13.05 -6.49
C TRP A 99 -4.63 12.77 -5.16
N SER A 100 -5.80 12.17 -5.23
CA SER A 100 -6.44 11.55 -4.07
C SER A 100 -7.27 10.35 -4.54
N ILE A 101 -7.62 9.46 -3.61
CA ILE A 101 -8.47 8.30 -3.91
C ILE A 101 -9.81 8.74 -4.54
N SER A 102 -10.38 9.86 -4.08
CA SER A 102 -11.64 10.40 -4.61
C SER A 102 -11.48 11.21 -5.89
N ASN A 103 -10.25 11.57 -6.27
CA ASN A 103 -9.93 12.34 -7.48
C ASN A 103 -8.65 11.80 -8.13
N PRO A 104 -8.69 10.57 -8.67
CA PRO A 104 -7.55 10.00 -9.37
C PRO A 104 -7.33 10.79 -10.67
N ILE A 105 -6.10 11.27 -10.84
CA ILE A 105 -5.64 11.95 -12.06
C ILE A 105 -4.55 11.11 -12.73
N ASN A 106 -4.41 11.25 -14.06
CA ASN A 106 -3.27 10.64 -14.75
C ASN A 106 -1.99 11.36 -14.35
N LEU A 107 -1.07 10.60 -13.76
CA LEU A 107 0.23 11.08 -13.33
C LEU A 107 1.33 10.52 -14.23
N ALA A 108 2.51 11.14 -14.16
CA ALA A 108 3.71 10.53 -14.73
C ALA A 108 4.00 9.19 -14.04
N SER A 109 4.73 8.31 -14.73
CA SER A 109 5.23 7.07 -14.11
C SER A 109 6.08 7.38 -12.87
N PRO A 110 6.05 6.53 -11.84
CA PRO A 110 6.90 6.70 -10.67
C PRO A 110 8.37 6.62 -11.08
N LYS A 111 9.20 7.46 -10.47
CA LYS A 111 10.63 7.62 -10.77
C LYS A 111 11.53 7.08 -9.66
N GLY A 112 10.98 6.80 -8.48
CA GLY A 112 11.72 6.41 -7.29
C GLY A 112 10.93 5.49 -6.36
N HIS A 113 11.43 5.33 -5.15
CA HIS A 113 10.81 4.53 -4.11
C HIS A 113 10.86 5.30 -2.77
N PRO A 114 9.73 5.80 -2.25
CA PRO A 114 9.69 6.86 -1.21
C PRO A 114 10.16 6.49 0.20
N GLY A 115 10.61 5.24 0.36
CA GLY A 115 11.03 4.68 1.64
C GLY A 115 12.38 3.96 1.56
N MET A 116 13.07 4.09 0.42
CA MET A 116 14.36 3.48 0.11
C MET A 116 15.15 4.51 -0.69
N GLY A 117 16.13 5.17 -0.04
CA GLY A 117 16.91 6.21 -0.71
C GLY A 117 17.51 5.73 -2.04
N SER A 118 17.47 6.63 -3.02
CA SER A 118 17.88 6.45 -4.42
C SER A 118 19.24 5.79 -4.64
#